data_AF-A0A8H3IFQ9-F1
#
_entry.id   AF-A0A8H3IFQ9-F1
#
_cell.length_a   1.000
_cell.length_b   1.000
_cell.length_c   1.000
_cell.angle_alpha   90.00
_cell.angle_beta   90.00
_cell.angle_gamma   90.00
#
_symmetry.space_group_name_H-M   'P 1'
#
loop_
_entity.id
_entity.type
_entity.pdbx_description
1 polymer ?
#
loop_
_entity_poly.entity_id
_entity_poly.type
_entity_poly.pdbx_seq_one_letter_code
_entity_poly.pdbx_strand_id
1 'polypeptide(L)'
;MYMGDTKAGTFIAQDRYGNKYYENLAEELPLRTRWVDYKDKEFNPDQIEPGWHLWMSYAVDKPPSEDALLKTGVRAWEIKEHRPNMTISRAAYKPYSTVKPKSPTPWTPQVASR
;
A
#
# COMPACT_ATOMS: atom_id res chain seq x y z
N MET A 1 -5.71 20.38 11.24
CA MET A 1 -4.26 20.14 11.19
C MET A 1 -4.02 18.81 11.89
N TYR A 2 -3.82 17.72 11.13
CA TYR A 2 -3.85 16.34 11.68
C TYR A 2 -2.48 15.82 12.14
N MET A 3 -1.39 16.37 11.59
CA MET A 3 -0.03 15.86 11.82
C MET A 3 0.56 16.22 13.20
N GLY A 4 -0.06 17.14 13.95
CA GLY A 4 0.46 17.60 15.24
C GLY A 4 1.74 18.46 15.16
N ASP A 5 2.23 18.69 13.93
CA ASP A 5 3.44 19.43 13.62
C ASP A 5 3.15 20.46 12.54
N THR A 6 3.66 21.68 12.70
CA THR A 6 3.47 22.77 11.74
C THR A 6 4.65 22.80 10.79
N LYS A 7 4.45 22.28 9.58
CA LYS A 7 5.47 22.22 8.52
C LYS A 7 5.08 23.09 7.34
N ALA A 8 6.06 23.71 6.72
CA ALA A 8 5.94 24.42 5.45
C ALA A 8 6.91 23.79 4.43
N GLY A 9 6.43 23.52 3.23
CA GLY A 9 7.24 22.88 2.19
C GLY A 9 6.61 22.97 0.81
N THR A 10 7.39 22.57 -0.17
CA THR A 10 6.99 22.56 -1.58
C THR A 10 6.07 21.39 -1.85
N PHE A 11 4.93 21.64 -2.49
CA PHE A 11 4.04 20.59 -2.96
C PHE A 11 4.69 19.86 -4.15
N ILE A 12 4.93 18.57 -4.00
CA ILE A 12 5.56 17.74 -5.04
C ILE A 12 4.50 17.15 -5.96
N ALA A 13 3.57 16.37 -5.40
CA ALA A 13 2.44 15.85 -6.15
C ALA A 13 1.35 15.29 -5.21
N GLN A 14 0.27 14.83 -5.84
CA GLN A 14 -0.81 14.08 -5.20
C GLN A 14 -0.87 12.67 -5.82
N ASP A 15 -1.02 11.63 -5.00
CA ASP A 15 -1.25 10.27 -5.51
C ASP A 15 -2.70 10.06 -5.97
N ARG A 16 -3.01 8.87 -6.49
CA ARG A 16 -4.36 8.57 -6.99
C ARG A 16 -5.39 8.45 -5.87
N TYR A 17 -4.96 8.06 -4.67
CA TYR A 17 -5.81 8.00 -3.49
C TYR A 17 -6.22 9.42 -3.03
N GLY A 18 -5.33 10.38 -3.26
CA GLY A 18 -5.47 11.80 -2.98
C GLY A 18 -4.57 12.29 -1.85
N ASN A 19 -3.62 11.48 -1.38
CA ASN A 19 -2.60 11.91 -0.43
C ASN A 19 -1.63 12.88 -1.12
N LYS A 20 -1.23 13.93 -0.40
CA LYS A 20 -0.37 14.99 -0.92
C LYS A 20 1.02 14.88 -0.32
N TYR A 21 2.04 14.98 -1.15
CA TYR A 21 3.44 14.82 -0.76
C TYR A 21 4.16 16.16 -0.83
N TYR A 22 4.98 16.43 0.19
CA TYR A 22 5.68 17.69 0.37
C TYR A 22 7.15 17.47 0.68
N GLU A 23 7.98 18.44 0.31
CA GLU A 23 9.41 18.44 0.62
C GLU A 23 9.92 19.84 1.03
N ASN A 24 10.78 19.90 2.04
CA ASN A 24 11.58 21.06 2.43
C ASN A 24 12.97 20.60 2.87
N LEU A 25 13.98 20.84 2.03
CA LEU A 25 15.38 20.46 2.29
C LEU A 25 16.18 21.53 3.04
N ALA A 26 15.69 22.77 3.12
CA ALA A 26 16.46 23.92 3.58
C ALA A 26 16.36 24.16 5.09
N GLU A 27 15.16 24.01 5.65
CA GLU A 27 14.88 24.42 7.04
C GLU A 27 14.68 23.23 7.98
N GLU A 28 14.48 22.03 7.44
CA GLU A 28 14.16 20.83 8.22
C GLU A 28 15.38 19.98 8.52
N LEU A 29 15.31 19.25 9.63
CA LEU A 29 16.34 18.28 10.00
C LEU A 29 16.34 17.08 9.04
N PRO A 30 17.48 16.39 8.89
CA PRO A 30 17.54 15.14 8.11
C PRO A 30 16.43 14.17 8.52
N LEU A 31 15.85 13.49 7.54
CA LEU A 31 14.70 12.57 7.67
C LEU A 31 13.35 13.22 8.00
N ARG A 32 13.28 14.53 8.26
CA ARG A 32 12.03 15.30 8.43
C ARG A 32 11.72 16.23 7.25
N THR A 33 12.52 16.16 6.20
CA THR A 33 12.42 17.01 5.01
C THR A 33 11.26 16.60 4.09
N ARG A 34 10.83 15.34 4.12
CA ARG A 34 9.68 14.82 3.36
C ARG A 34 8.54 14.42 4.28
N TRP A 35 7.31 14.75 3.92
CA TRP A 35 6.11 14.31 4.63
C TRP A 35 4.91 14.16 3.70
N VAL A 36 3.89 13.45 4.20
CA VAL A 36 2.63 13.22 3.52
C VAL A 36 1.49 13.84 4.33
N ASP A 37 0.58 14.51 3.63
CA ASP A 37 -0.73 14.91 4.15
C ASP A 37 -1.76 13.94 3.58
N TYR A 38 -2.24 13.04 4.44
CA TYR A 38 -3.22 12.04 4.05
C TYR A 38 -4.56 12.69 3.72
N LYS A 39 -5.25 12.14 2.71
CA LYS A 39 -6.60 12.61 2.37
C LYS A 39 -7.60 12.30 3.49
N ASP A 40 -7.48 11.11 4.09
CA ASP A 40 -8.43 10.61 5.07
C ASP A 40 -8.02 11.02 6.48
N LYS A 41 -9.03 11.31 7.31
CA LYS A 41 -8.87 11.62 8.73
C LYS A 41 -8.36 10.42 9.54
N GLU A 42 -8.86 9.23 9.21
CA GLU A 42 -8.40 7.96 9.76
C GLU A 42 -7.26 7.44 8.89
N PHE A 43 -6.14 8.14 8.97
CA PHE A 43 -4.96 7.84 8.17
C PHE A 43 -4.20 6.62 8.72
N ASN A 44 -3.56 5.89 7.82
CA ASN A 44 -2.68 4.78 8.16
C ASN A 44 -1.51 4.76 7.16
N PRO A 45 -0.26 4.55 7.60
CA PRO A 45 0.92 4.51 6.71
C PRO A 45 0.83 3.56 5.52
N ASP A 46 0.01 2.52 5.64
CA ASP A 46 -0.27 1.59 4.56
C ASP A 46 -1.02 2.21 3.37
N GLN A 47 -1.61 3.41 3.49
CA GLN A 47 -2.35 4.09 2.42
C GLN A 47 -1.43 4.71 1.35
N ILE A 48 -0.13 4.82 1.63
CA ILE A 48 0.87 5.36 0.70
C ILE A 48 1.11 4.36 -0.44
N GLU A 49 1.02 4.80 -1.70
CA GLU A 49 1.33 3.92 -2.83
C GLU A 49 2.81 3.48 -2.84
N PRO A 50 3.16 2.31 -3.39
CA PRO A 50 4.51 1.75 -3.29
C PRO A 50 5.64 2.65 -3.79
N GLY A 51 5.44 3.36 -4.91
CA GLY A 51 6.43 4.30 -5.44
C GLY A 51 6.64 5.49 -4.50
N TRP A 52 5.56 6.02 -3.93
CA TRP A 52 5.62 7.12 -2.97
C TRP A 52 6.22 6.67 -1.65
N HIS A 53 5.97 5.44 -1.22
CA HIS A 53 6.59 4.86 -0.04
C HIS A 53 8.12 4.77 -0.18
N LEU A 54 8.63 4.42 -1.36
CA LEU A 54 10.06 4.39 -1.63
C LEU A 54 10.71 5.77 -1.55
N TRP A 55 10.05 6.79 -2.13
CA TRP A 55 10.51 8.18 -2.09
C TRP A 55 10.45 8.78 -0.67
N MET A 56 9.36 8.52 0.05
CA MET A 56 9.19 8.89 1.46
C MET A 56 10.24 8.26 2.38
N SER A 57 10.70 7.06 2.04
CA SER A 57 11.74 6.34 2.79
C SER A 57 13.16 6.75 2.43
N TYR A 58 13.35 7.80 1.62
CA TYR A 58 14.65 8.27 1.13
C TYR A 58 15.46 7.21 0.37
N ALA A 59 14.81 6.18 -0.16
CA ALA A 59 15.49 5.15 -0.96
C ALA A 59 15.74 5.63 -2.41
N VAL A 60 14.97 6.62 -2.87
CA VAL A 60 15.12 7.26 -4.18
C VAL A 60 14.97 8.77 -4.03
N ASP A 61 15.71 9.52 -4.85
CA ASP A 61 15.65 10.98 -4.86
C ASP A 61 14.44 11.49 -5.66
N LYS A 62 14.16 10.85 -6.80
CA LYS A 62 13.08 11.27 -7.71
C LYS A 62 11.73 10.70 -7.27
N PRO A 63 10.67 11.52 -7.23
CA PRO A 63 9.33 11.05 -6.92
C PRO A 63 8.71 10.26 -8.10
N PRO A 64 7.64 9.47 -7.86
CA PRO A 64 6.93 8.73 -8.92
C PRO A 64 6.29 9.61 -10.02
N SER A 65 6.10 10.90 -9.76
CA SER A 65 5.66 11.87 -10.76
C SER A 65 6.70 12.06 -11.86
N GLU A 66 8.00 12.02 -11.50
CA GLU A 66 9.13 12.26 -12.39
C GLU A 66 9.74 10.97 -12.94
N ASP A 67 9.81 9.91 -12.13
CA ASP A 67 10.37 8.63 -12.55
C ASP A 67 9.28 7.66 -13.04
N ALA A 68 9.34 7.33 -14.34
CA ALA A 68 8.41 6.39 -14.96
C ALA A 68 8.52 4.96 -14.39
N LEU A 69 9.68 4.56 -13.85
CA LEU A 69 9.88 3.23 -13.27
C LEU A 69 9.13 3.02 -11.95
N LEU A 70 8.86 4.12 -11.24
CA LEU A 70 8.15 4.14 -9.96
C LEU A 70 6.63 4.21 -10.13
N LYS A 71 6.13 4.38 -11.37
CA LYS A 71 4.69 4.40 -11.65
C LYS A 71 4.09 3.00 -11.52
N THR A 72 2.98 2.93 -10.79
CA THR A 72 2.23 1.68 -10.58
C THR A 72 1.35 1.34 -11.79
N GLY A 73 1.24 0.04 -12.07
CA GLY A 73 0.37 -0.50 -13.13
C GLY A 73 0.98 -0.46 -14.53
N VAL A 74 2.30 -0.31 -14.66
CA VAL A 74 3.02 -0.39 -15.95
C VAL A 74 3.22 -1.84 -16.37
N ARG A 75 3.42 -2.75 -15.40
CA ARG A 75 3.69 -4.16 -15.67
C ARG A 75 2.38 -4.94 -15.82
N ALA A 76 2.35 -5.92 -16.72
CA ALA A 76 1.13 -6.69 -17.02
C ALA A 76 0.53 -7.44 -15.82
N TRP A 77 1.38 -7.86 -14.88
CA TRP A 77 0.97 -8.58 -13.67
C TRP A 77 0.70 -7.66 -12.47
N GLU A 78 1.06 -6.39 -12.57
CA GLU A 78 1.00 -5.46 -11.46
C GLU A 78 -0.44 -4.96 -11.24
N ILE A 79 -0.83 -4.88 -9.98
CA ILE A 79 -2.16 -4.38 -9.61
C ILE A 79 -2.20 -2.88 -9.97
N LYS A 80 -3.22 -2.47 -10.72
CA LYS A 80 -3.36 -1.09 -11.20
C LYS A 80 -3.53 -0.07 -10.06
N GLU A 81 -4.22 -0.50 -9.00
CA GLU A 81 -4.57 0.33 -7.85
C GLU A 81 -3.97 -0.25 -6.58
N HIS A 82 -3.36 0.62 -5.79
CA HIS A 82 -2.81 0.25 -4.50
C HIS A 82 -3.93 -0.19 -3.55
N ARG A 83 -3.72 -1.30 -2.83
CA ARG A 83 -4.68 -1.85 -1.86
C ARG A 83 -4.09 -1.72 -0.45
N PRO A 84 -4.67 -0.90 0.42
CA PRO A 84 -4.20 -0.76 1.80
C PRO A 84 -4.40 -2.06 2.59
N ASN A 85 -3.82 -2.12 3.78
CA ASN A 85 -3.93 -3.27 4.68
C ASN A 85 -5.38 -3.45 5.12
N MET A 86 -5.88 -4.67 4.94
CA MET A 86 -7.25 -5.05 5.27
C MET A 86 -7.34 -5.80 6.61
N THR A 87 -6.31 -5.73 7.46
CA THR A 87 -6.27 -6.37 8.78
C THR A 87 -7.47 -5.95 9.64
N ILE A 88 -8.06 -6.90 10.37
CA ILE A 88 -9.26 -6.69 11.22
C ILE A 88 -10.51 -6.24 10.43
N SER A 89 -10.48 -6.24 9.09
CA SER A 89 -11.65 -5.99 8.24
C SER A 89 -12.30 -7.30 7.76
N ARG A 90 -13.47 -7.19 7.12
CA ARG A 90 -14.10 -8.32 6.41
C ARG A 90 -13.27 -8.84 5.24
N ALA A 91 -12.38 -8.00 4.68
CA ALA A 91 -11.49 -8.34 3.57
C ALA A 91 -10.11 -8.83 4.04
N ALA A 92 -9.91 -9.08 5.34
CA ALA A 92 -8.65 -9.60 5.86
C ALA A 92 -8.29 -10.94 5.20
N TYR A 93 -6.99 -11.11 4.91
CA TYR A 93 -6.48 -12.38 4.39
C TYR A 93 -6.72 -13.52 5.38
N LYS A 94 -7.35 -14.60 4.90
CA LYS A 94 -7.56 -15.83 5.66
C LYS A 94 -6.76 -16.95 5.01
N PRO A 95 -5.73 -17.50 5.70
CA PRO A 95 -4.96 -18.58 5.13
C PRO A 95 -5.84 -19.82 4.95
N TYR A 96 -5.61 -20.54 3.87
CA TYR A 96 -6.27 -21.80 3.57
C TYR A 96 -5.25 -22.75 2.91
N SER A 97 -5.55 -24.05 2.94
CA SER A 97 -4.74 -25.03 2.22
C SER A 97 -4.91 -24.85 0.71
N THR A 98 -3.84 -24.51 0.01
CA THR A 98 -3.81 -24.46 -1.46
C THR A 98 -3.71 -25.84 -2.11
N VAL A 99 -3.47 -26.88 -1.31
CA VAL A 99 -3.42 -28.28 -1.78
C VAL A 99 -4.76 -28.99 -1.61
N LYS A 100 -5.09 -29.84 -2.58
CA LYS A 100 -6.19 -30.80 -2.48
C LYS A 100 -5.84 -31.89 -1.43
N PRO A 101 -6.84 -32.58 -0.86
CA PRO A 101 -6.58 -33.76 -0.04
C PRO A 101 -5.69 -34.76 -0.77
N LYS A 102 -4.71 -35.33 -0.06
CA LYS A 102 -3.78 -36.33 -0.63
C LYS A 102 -4.50 -37.57 -1.16
N SER A 103 -5.59 -37.95 -0.49
CA SER A 103 -6.54 -38.96 -0.98
C SER A 103 -7.80 -38.23 -1.45
N PRO A 104 -7.97 -37.99 -2.77
CA PRO A 104 -9.09 -37.23 -3.30
C PRO A 104 -10.40 -38.03 -3.30
N THR A 105 -10.33 -39.36 -3.27
CA THR A 105 -11.49 -40.25 -3.28
C THR A 105 -11.48 -41.15 -2.04
N PRO A 106 -11.93 -40.63 -0.88
CA PRO A 106 -12.19 -41.48 0.27
C PRO A 106 -13.33 -42.46 -0.07
N TRP A 107 -13.32 -43.62 0.56
CA TRP A 107 -14.42 -44.58 0.43
C TRP A 107 -15.73 -43.92 0.89
N THR A 108 -16.72 -43.89 0.00
CA THR A 108 -18.07 -43.40 0.30
C THR A 108 -18.99 -44.59 0.62
N PRO A 109 -19.52 -44.71 1.85
CA PRO A 109 -20.39 -45.82 2.22
C PRO A 109 -21.63 -45.87 1.33
N GLN A 110 -21.92 -47.05 0.79
CA GLN A 110 -23.17 -47.34 0.10
C GLN A 110 -24.01 -48.22 1.02
N VAL A 111 -25.21 -47.75 1.38
CA VAL A 111 -26.14 -48.53 2.20
C VAL A 111 -26.93 -49.43 1.26
N ALA A 112 -26.79 -50.75 1.42
CA ALA A 112 -27.64 -51.74 0.77
C ALA A 112 -28.70 -52.26 1.76
N SER A 113 -29.93 -52.47 1.29
CA SER A 113 -30.94 -53.19 2.07
C SER A 113 -30.51 -54.65 2.28
N ARG A 114 -30.84 -55.20 3.45
CA ARG A 114 -30.59 -56.61 3.77
C ARG A 114 -31.47 -57.54 2.93
#